data_AF-A0A6J3GEI2-F1
#
_entry.id   AF-A0A6J3GEI2-F1
#
_cell.length_a   1.000
_cell.length_b   1.000
_cell.length_c   1.000
_cell.angle_alpha   90.00
_cell.angle_beta   90.00
_cell.angle_gamma   90.00
#
_symmetry.space_group_name_H-M   'P 1'
#
loop_
_entity.id
_entity.type
_entity.pdbx_description
1 polymer ?
#
loop_
_entity_poly.entity_id
_entity_poly.type
_entity_poly.pdbx_seq_one_letter_code
_entity_poly.pdbx_strand_id
1 'polypeptide(L)'
;MRKLSLREVKHCVLGLPAPKWQSQEEDRDPRLGEASWGLLCELTLAPHLGFTSLLAEVTSRGLPVNDIIPQCLSAVRRHSLARWESVNELYVDDPDKDSGGKIDVSLNISLPNLHCELVGLDIQDEMGRHEVGHIDNSMKIPLNNGAGCRFEGQFSINKVPGNFHVSTHSATAQPQNPDMTHVIHKLSFGDTLQVQNVQGAFNALGGADRLTSNPLASHDYILKIVPTVYEDKSGKQQYSYQYTVANKEYVAYSHTGRIIPAIWFRYDLSPITVKYTERRQPLYRFITTRVIMKFNPFVTSDRSKNRKRHFNAPSHVRRKIMSSPLSKELRQKYNVRSMPIRKDDEVQVVRGHYKGQQIGKVVQVYRKKYVIYIERVQREKANGTTVHVGIHPSKVVITRLKLDKDRKKILERKAKSRQVGKEKGKYKEELIEKMQE
;
A
#
# COMPACT_ATOMS: atom_id res chain seq x y z
N MET A 1 7.23 -10.11 -57.82
CA MET A 1 7.44 -11.42 -57.15
C MET A 1 8.65 -11.31 -56.23
N ARG A 2 8.51 -11.84 -55.01
CA ARG A 2 9.55 -12.19 -54.00
C ARG A 2 10.70 -11.20 -53.77
N LYS A 3 10.65 -10.44 -52.66
CA LYS A 3 11.83 -9.83 -52.05
C LYS A 3 12.44 -10.81 -51.04
N LEU A 4 13.64 -11.27 -51.36
CA LEU A 4 14.56 -11.96 -50.48
C LEU A 4 15.49 -10.95 -49.79
N SER A 5 15.74 -11.26 -48.53
CA SER A 5 16.89 -10.97 -47.65
C SER A 5 17.34 -9.53 -47.38
N LEU A 6 17.58 -9.27 -46.09
CA LEU A 6 18.85 -8.74 -45.54
C LEU A 6 18.73 -8.71 -44.01
N ARG A 7 19.00 -9.89 -43.41
CA ARG A 7 19.50 -9.97 -42.03
C ARG A 7 20.97 -9.60 -42.11
N GLU A 8 21.30 -8.35 -41.82
CA GLU A 8 22.63 -7.92 -41.38
C GLU A 8 22.58 -6.42 -40.99
N VAL A 9 22.30 -6.13 -39.71
CA VAL A 9 22.96 -5.03 -38.97
C VAL A 9 23.12 -5.49 -37.52
N LYS A 10 24.38 -5.51 -37.08
CA LYS A 10 24.94 -6.06 -35.84
C LYS A 10 24.66 -5.21 -34.58
N HIS A 11 24.34 -5.93 -33.49
CA HIS A 11 24.88 -5.91 -32.10
C HIS A 11 25.09 -4.63 -31.26
N CYS A 12 24.60 -4.72 -30.01
CA CYS A 12 25.17 -4.34 -28.69
C CYS A 12 23.96 -4.33 -27.71
N VAL A 13 23.88 -4.94 -26.53
CA VAL A 13 24.77 -5.34 -25.43
C VAL A 13 23.97 -6.42 -24.67
N LEU A 14 24.46 -7.63 -24.37
CA LEU A 14 24.96 -8.05 -23.06
C LEU A 14 25.26 -9.55 -23.20
N GLY A 15 26.53 -9.93 -23.05
CA GLY A 15 26.96 -11.31 -23.20
C GLY A 15 26.60 -12.17 -21.98
N LEU A 16 25.83 -13.22 -22.21
CA LEU A 16 25.80 -14.48 -21.46
C LEU A 16 25.37 -15.61 -22.42
N PRO A 17 25.92 -16.84 -22.31
CA PRO A 17 25.68 -17.90 -23.28
C PRO A 17 24.32 -18.58 -23.07
N ALA A 18 23.62 -18.88 -24.16
CA ALA A 18 22.37 -19.64 -24.16
C ALA A 18 22.66 -21.16 -24.08
N PRO A 19 21.92 -21.95 -23.29
CA PRO A 19 22.03 -23.40 -23.31
C PRO A 19 21.33 -23.97 -24.55
N LYS A 20 22.02 -24.90 -25.22
CA LYS A 20 21.51 -25.68 -26.36
C LYS A 20 20.40 -26.63 -25.86
N TRP A 21 19.22 -26.55 -26.46
CA TRP A 21 18.23 -27.62 -26.40
C TRP A 21 18.25 -28.38 -27.72
N GLN A 22 18.64 -29.66 -27.65
CA GLN A 22 18.54 -30.61 -28.75
C GLN A 22 17.08 -31.03 -28.92
N SER A 23 16.62 -31.04 -30.17
CA SER A 23 15.36 -31.65 -30.58
C SER A 23 15.51 -33.16 -30.62
N GLN A 24 14.72 -33.87 -29.84
CA GLN A 24 14.34 -35.25 -30.15
C GLN A 24 12.86 -35.27 -30.51
N GLU A 25 12.61 -35.85 -31.67
CA GLU A 25 11.34 -36.10 -32.31
C GLU A 25 10.98 -37.54 -31.95
N GLU A 26 9.87 -37.74 -31.23
CA GLU A 26 9.32 -39.07 -30.97
C GLU A 26 7.79 -39.02 -30.98
N ASP A 27 7.22 -40.08 -31.55
CA ASP A 27 5.89 -40.20 -32.14
C ASP A 27 4.73 -39.97 -31.16
N ARG A 28 3.63 -39.39 -31.67
CA ARG A 28 2.33 -39.33 -30.96
C ARG A 28 1.26 -40.16 -31.67
N ASP A 29 0.83 -41.21 -30.98
CA ASP A 29 -0.36 -42.01 -31.24
C ASP A 29 -1.64 -41.16 -31.07
N PRO A 30 -2.57 -41.11 -32.04
CA PRO A 30 -3.75 -40.27 -31.97
C PRO A 30 -4.91 -41.02 -31.34
N ARG A 31 -4.90 -41.24 -30.02
CA ARG A 31 -6.06 -41.76 -29.28
C ARG A 31 -5.90 -41.53 -27.78
N LEU A 32 -6.30 -40.36 -27.30
CA LEU A 32 -6.78 -40.11 -25.93
C LEU A 32 -7.39 -38.71 -25.90
N GLY A 33 -8.71 -38.67 -26.08
CA GLY A 33 -9.53 -37.49 -25.87
C GLY A 33 -9.70 -37.22 -24.37
N GLU A 34 -10.01 -35.95 -24.07
CA GLU A 34 -10.60 -35.50 -22.80
C GLU A 34 -9.74 -35.57 -21.53
N ALA A 35 -8.60 -34.87 -21.51
CA ALA A 35 -7.97 -34.43 -20.26
C ALA A 35 -6.99 -33.26 -20.48
N SER A 36 -7.47 -32.05 -20.79
CA SER A 36 -6.56 -30.89 -20.89
C SER A 36 -7.17 -29.51 -20.57
N TRP A 37 -8.28 -29.47 -19.82
CA TRP A 37 -8.86 -28.19 -19.38
C TRP A 37 -8.45 -27.77 -17.95
N GLY A 38 -7.76 -28.65 -17.21
CA GLY A 38 -7.31 -28.36 -15.84
C GLY A 38 -5.95 -27.65 -15.73
N LEU A 39 -5.02 -27.88 -16.67
CA LEU A 39 -3.63 -27.41 -16.53
C LEU A 39 -3.33 -26.02 -17.12
N LEU A 40 -4.29 -25.41 -17.83
CA LEU A 40 -4.12 -24.05 -18.37
C LEU A 40 -4.52 -22.94 -17.38
N CYS A 41 -4.98 -23.30 -16.17
CA CYS A 41 -5.43 -22.34 -15.16
C CYS A 41 -4.36 -22.01 -14.09
N GLU A 42 -3.23 -22.73 -14.04
CA GLU A 42 -2.21 -22.54 -12.99
C GLU A 42 -1.03 -21.62 -13.35
N LEU A 43 -1.07 -20.91 -14.48
CA LEU A 43 0.02 -20.00 -14.89
C LEU A 43 -0.31 -18.51 -14.87
N THR A 44 -1.31 -18.06 -14.11
CA THR A 44 -1.64 -16.63 -13.95
C THR A 44 -1.33 -16.07 -12.56
N LEU A 45 -0.12 -16.30 -12.05
CA LEU A 45 0.42 -15.62 -10.87
C LEU A 45 1.84 -15.09 -11.13
N ALA A 46 1.94 -14.07 -12.00
CA ALA A 46 3.10 -13.18 -12.04
C ALA A 46 2.68 -11.80 -12.59
N PRO A 47 2.66 -10.72 -11.78
CA PRO A 47 2.18 -9.42 -12.20
C PRO A 47 3.21 -8.60 -13.02
N HIS A 48 4.24 -9.22 -13.61
CA HIS A 48 5.34 -8.46 -14.24
C HIS A 48 5.74 -8.80 -15.68
N LEU A 49 5.05 -9.70 -16.39
CA LEU A 49 5.37 -9.92 -17.81
C LEU A 49 4.11 -10.02 -18.68
N GLY A 50 3.94 -8.98 -19.51
CA GLY A 50 3.52 -9.14 -20.90
C GLY A 50 2.06 -9.51 -21.18
N PHE A 51 1.18 -8.51 -21.17
CA PHE A 51 -0.12 -8.53 -21.87
C PHE A 51 0.02 -8.63 -23.41
N THR A 52 1.24 -8.80 -23.92
CA THR A 52 1.60 -8.80 -25.35
C THR A 52 1.80 -10.19 -25.94
N SER A 53 2.02 -11.25 -25.14
CA SER A 53 2.22 -12.61 -25.68
C SER A 53 0.89 -13.35 -25.94
N LEU A 54 -0.15 -13.10 -25.13
CA LEU A 54 -1.45 -13.79 -25.27
C LEU A 54 -2.18 -13.44 -26.59
N LEU A 55 -1.96 -12.24 -27.13
CA LEU A 55 -2.54 -11.79 -28.40
C LEU A 55 -1.91 -12.47 -29.62
N ALA A 56 -0.66 -12.92 -29.52
CA ALA A 56 0.04 -13.59 -30.61
C ALA A 56 -0.42 -15.04 -30.80
N GLU A 57 -0.86 -15.70 -29.71
CA GLU A 57 -1.30 -17.10 -29.78
C GLU A 57 -2.77 -17.22 -30.19
N VAL A 58 -3.62 -16.27 -29.77
CA VAL A 58 -5.05 -16.18 -30.15
C VAL A 58 -5.24 -15.84 -31.63
N THR A 59 -4.32 -15.09 -32.24
CA THR A 59 -4.37 -14.77 -33.68
C THR A 59 -3.96 -15.94 -34.58
N SER A 60 -3.29 -16.97 -34.04
CA SER A 60 -2.87 -18.17 -34.80
C SER A 60 -3.99 -19.20 -35.00
N ARG A 61 -5.09 -19.13 -34.22
CA ARG A 61 -6.19 -20.11 -34.22
C ARG A 61 -7.53 -19.61 -34.72
N GLY A 62 -7.58 -18.43 -35.38
CA GLY A 62 -8.76 -17.98 -36.13
C GLY A 62 -10.05 -17.78 -35.31
N LEU A 63 -9.96 -17.57 -34.00
CA LEU A 63 -11.13 -17.30 -33.15
C LEU A 63 -11.48 -15.80 -33.16
N PRO A 64 -12.77 -15.43 -33.22
CA PRO A 64 -13.20 -14.04 -33.26
C PRO A 64 -12.86 -13.29 -31.95
N VAL A 65 -11.99 -12.29 -32.05
CA VAL A 65 -11.49 -11.45 -30.93
C VAL A 65 -12.61 -10.72 -30.18
N ASN A 66 -13.78 -10.57 -30.79
CA ASN A 66 -14.93 -9.86 -30.21
C ASN A 66 -15.62 -10.65 -29.07
N ASP A 67 -15.46 -11.97 -28.99
CA ASP A 67 -16.12 -12.80 -27.97
C ASP A 67 -15.22 -13.07 -26.74
N ILE A 68 -13.90 -12.89 -26.89
CA ILE A 68 -12.91 -13.16 -25.84
C ILE A 68 -12.80 -12.00 -24.85
N ILE A 69 -12.91 -10.76 -25.32
CA ILE A 69 -12.79 -9.56 -24.48
C ILE A 69 -13.88 -9.53 -23.38
N PRO A 70 -15.17 -9.78 -23.66
CA PRO A 70 -16.21 -9.86 -22.63
C PRO A 70 -15.99 -11.02 -21.64
N GLN A 71 -15.53 -12.18 -22.12
CA GLN A 71 -15.31 -13.36 -21.27
C GLN A 71 -14.10 -13.19 -20.34
N CYS A 72 -12.96 -12.68 -20.82
CA CYS A 72 -11.81 -12.34 -19.98
C CYS A 72 -12.13 -11.21 -19.01
N LEU A 73 -12.88 -10.16 -19.43
CA LEU A 73 -13.37 -9.13 -18.52
C LEU A 73 -14.33 -9.70 -17.48
N SER A 74 -15.13 -10.72 -17.81
CA SER A 74 -16.02 -11.40 -16.85
C SER A 74 -15.27 -12.29 -15.86
N ALA A 75 -14.17 -12.92 -16.28
CA ALA A 75 -13.31 -13.75 -15.44
C ALA A 75 -12.47 -12.90 -14.47
N VAL A 76 -11.90 -11.79 -14.95
CA VAL A 76 -11.22 -10.78 -14.10
C VAL A 76 -12.23 -10.06 -13.19
N ARG A 77 -13.48 -9.84 -13.63
CA ARG A 77 -14.57 -9.27 -12.81
C ARG A 77 -15.01 -10.18 -11.66
N ARG A 78 -14.95 -11.52 -11.82
CA ARG A 78 -15.37 -12.46 -10.77
C ARG A 78 -14.32 -12.65 -9.67
N HIS A 79 -13.03 -12.71 -10.03
CA HIS A 79 -11.97 -12.86 -9.02
C HIS A 79 -11.79 -11.63 -8.12
N SER A 80 -12.10 -10.42 -8.58
CA SER A 80 -11.98 -9.21 -7.73
C SER A 80 -13.15 -9.02 -6.75
N LEU A 81 -14.29 -9.72 -6.94
CA LEU A 81 -15.47 -9.58 -6.08
C LEU A 81 -15.41 -10.45 -4.83
N ALA A 82 -14.56 -11.47 -4.81
CA ALA A 82 -14.46 -12.47 -3.74
C ALA A 82 -13.11 -12.40 -3.00
N ARG A 83 -12.35 -11.31 -3.16
CA ARG A 83 -11.08 -11.16 -2.46
C ARG A 83 -11.34 -10.75 -1.01
N TRP A 84 -10.99 -11.64 -0.11
CA TRP A 84 -10.90 -11.37 1.32
C TRP A 84 -9.65 -10.54 1.58
N GLU A 85 -9.78 -9.56 2.47
CA GLU A 85 -8.67 -8.71 2.91
C GLU A 85 -8.52 -8.88 4.42
N SER A 86 -7.30 -9.16 4.85
CA SER A 86 -6.95 -9.21 6.27
C SER A 86 -6.83 -7.78 6.78
N VAL A 87 -7.73 -7.39 7.68
CA VAL A 87 -7.72 -6.07 8.32
C VAL A 87 -7.10 -6.22 9.71
N ASN A 88 -6.14 -5.36 10.03
CA ASN A 88 -5.52 -5.29 11.34
C ASN A 88 -6.18 -4.18 12.19
N GLU A 89 -6.63 -4.54 13.38
CA GLU A 89 -7.16 -3.62 14.39
C GLU A 89 -6.29 -3.72 15.65
N LEU A 90 -6.05 -2.60 16.33
CA LEU A 90 -5.30 -2.54 17.57
C LEU A 90 -6.26 -2.18 18.71
N TYR A 91 -6.22 -2.92 19.81
CA TYR A 91 -6.98 -2.60 21.01
C TYR A 91 -6.21 -2.94 22.28
N VAL A 92 -6.71 -2.45 23.41
CA VAL A 92 -6.14 -2.64 24.75
C VAL A 92 -7.11 -3.52 25.54
N ASP A 93 -6.91 -4.83 25.50
CA ASP A 93 -7.59 -5.82 26.33
C ASP A 93 -6.76 -7.12 26.30
N ASP A 94 -6.84 -7.92 27.36
CA ASP A 94 -6.30 -9.28 27.34
C ASP A 94 -7.24 -10.14 26.48
N PRO A 95 -6.80 -10.61 25.31
CA PRO A 95 -7.66 -11.35 24.43
C PRO A 95 -8.02 -12.74 24.96
N ASP A 96 -7.23 -13.27 25.90
CA ASP A 96 -7.21 -14.68 26.23
C ASP A 96 -7.43 -14.85 27.74
N LYS A 97 -8.67 -14.55 28.17
CA LYS A 97 -9.10 -14.59 29.57
C LYS A 97 -9.27 -16.03 30.09
N ASP A 98 -9.44 -16.98 29.19
CA ASP A 98 -9.74 -18.37 29.51
C ASP A 98 -8.48 -19.21 29.81
N SER A 99 -7.29 -18.79 29.34
CA SER A 99 -6.01 -19.51 29.59
C SER A 99 -5.46 -19.40 31.02
N GLY A 100 -6.26 -18.93 31.97
CA GLY A 100 -5.89 -18.88 33.39
C GLY A 100 -4.64 -18.03 33.68
N GLY A 101 -4.34 -17.05 32.83
CA GLY A 101 -3.19 -16.17 32.99
C GLY A 101 -1.84 -16.77 32.59
N LYS A 102 -1.80 -17.86 31.80
CA LYS A 102 -0.57 -18.50 31.32
C LYS A 102 -0.42 -18.39 29.80
N ILE A 103 0.83 -18.51 29.32
CA ILE A 103 1.21 -18.53 27.91
C ILE A 103 2.06 -19.77 27.67
N ASP A 104 1.69 -20.58 26.69
CA ASP A 104 2.50 -21.73 26.29
C ASP A 104 3.68 -21.29 25.42
N VAL A 105 4.85 -21.84 25.70
CA VAL A 105 6.11 -21.52 25.03
C VAL A 105 6.67 -22.80 24.43
N SER A 106 7.08 -22.73 23.17
CA SER A 106 7.82 -23.79 22.50
C SER A 106 9.21 -23.28 22.14
N LEU A 107 10.23 -23.88 22.75
CA LEU A 107 11.64 -23.58 22.51
C LEU A 107 12.32 -24.78 21.83
N ASN A 108 13.05 -24.53 20.75
CA ASN A 108 13.91 -25.49 20.06
C ASN A 108 15.27 -24.83 19.81
N ILE A 109 16.28 -25.28 20.54
CA ILE A 109 17.62 -24.71 20.55
C ILE A 109 18.67 -25.83 20.49
N SER A 110 19.73 -25.63 19.71
CA SER A 110 20.85 -26.56 19.58
C SER A 110 22.12 -25.94 20.13
N LEU A 111 22.79 -26.65 21.04
CA LEU A 111 24.09 -26.32 21.60
C LEU A 111 25.10 -27.40 21.18
N PRO A 112 25.94 -27.17 20.15
CA PRO A 112 26.75 -28.23 19.55
C PRO A 112 27.91 -28.72 20.42
N ASN A 113 28.32 -27.94 21.42
CA ASN A 113 29.49 -28.17 22.26
C ASN A 113 29.13 -28.37 23.76
N LEU A 114 27.86 -28.62 24.07
CA LEU A 114 27.37 -28.85 25.43
C LEU A 114 26.58 -30.16 25.52
N HIS A 115 26.97 -31.03 26.45
CA HIS A 115 26.35 -32.35 26.65
C HIS A 115 24.91 -32.23 27.17
N CYS A 116 24.00 -33.09 26.72
CA CYS A 116 22.57 -33.03 27.07
C CYS A 116 22.27 -33.15 28.57
N GLU A 117 23.09 -33.90 29.30
CA GLU A 117 22.96 -34.04 30.75
C GLU A 117 23.18 -32.72 31.51
N LEU A 118 23.97 -31.82 30.92
CA LEU A 118 24.31 -30.55 31.55
C LEU A 118 23.27 -29.46 31.26
N VAL A 119 22.50 -29.58 30.19
CA VAL A 119 21.52 -28.56 29.78
C VAL A 119 20.29 -28.60 30.70
N GLY A 120 19.94 -27.47 31.29
CA GLY A 120 18.71 -27.26 32.06
C GLY A 120 17.95 -26.03 31.59
N LEU A 121 16.65 -26.01 31.85
CA LEU A 121 15.78 -24.85 31.64
C LEU A 121 15.31 -24.35 33.00
N ASP A 122 15.60 -23.09 33.30
CA ASP A 122 15.17 -22.43 34.53
C ASP A 122 14.13 -21.36 34.19
N ILE A 123 13.05 -21.27 34.98
CA ILE A 123 11.96 -20.31 34.79
C ILE A 123 11.84 -19.44 36.04
N GLN A 124 11.81 -18.12 35.86
CA GLN A 124 11.67 -17.16 36.94
C GLN A 124 10.75 -16.00 36.53
N ASP A 125 9.79 -15.64 37.37
CA ASP A 125 8.91 -14.50 37.12
C ASP A 125 8.86 -13.51 38.30
N GLU A 126 8.29 -12.32 38.05
CA GLU A 126 8.10 -11.30 39.09
C GLU A 126 6.99 -11.64 40.08
N MET A 127 6.14 -12.62 39.78
CA MET A 127 5.14 -13.16 40.71
C MET A 127 5.74 -14.11 41.75
N GLY A 128 7.05 -14.38 41.68
CA GLY A 128 7.77 -15.20 42.64
C GLY A 128 7.81 -16.69 42.29
N ARG A 129 7.39 -17.10 41.08
CA ARG A 129 7.67 -18.44 40.56
C ARG A 129 9.16 -18.52 40.26
N HIS A 130 9.80 -19.53 40.82
CA HIS A 130 11.18 -19.89 40.50
C HIS A 130 11.26 -21.40 40.42
N GLU A 131 11.52 -21.91 39.22
CA GLU A 131 11.60 -23.33 38.93
C GLU A 131 12.95 -23.62 38.28
N VAL A 132 13.74 -24.48 38.92
CA VAL A 132 15.09 -24.83 38.48
C VAL A 132 15.05 -26.19 37.81
N GLY A 133 15.54 -26.27 36.57
CA GLY A 133 15.62 -27.52 35.81
C GLY A 133 14.26 -28.11 35.45
N HIS A 134 13.38 -27.33 34.82
CA HIS A 134 12.09 -27.79 34.33
C HIS A 134 12.26 -28.99 33.36
N ILE A 135 11.69 -30.14 33.74
CA ILE A 135 11.86 -31.42 33.02
C ILE A 135 10.61 -31.75 32.17
N ASP A 136 9.45 -31.22 32.55
CA ASP A 136 8.17 -31.60 31.94
C ASP A 136 8.13 -31.23 30.45
N ASN A 137 7.70 -32.19 29.62
CA ASN A 137 7.60 -32.04 28.16
C ASN A 137 8.87 -31.49 27.48
N SER A 138 10.04 -31.88 28.02
CA SER A 138 11.34 -31.58 27.41
C SER A 138 11.94 -32.82 26.75
N MET A 139 12.49 -32.66 25.56
CA MET A 139 13.24 -33.66 24.82
C MET A 139 14.67 -33.16 24.60
N LYS A 140 15.63 -34.01 24.94
CA LYS A 140 17.07 -33.77 24.74
C LYS A 140 17.59 -34.76 23.72
N ILE A 141 18.00 -34.26 22.56
CA ILE A 141 18.50 -35.08 21.45
C ILE A 141 20.02 -34.87 21.36
N PRO A 142 20.84 -35.92 21.50
CA PRO A 142 22.29 -35.78 21.39
C PRO A 142 22.69 -35.38 19.96
N LEU A 143 23.60 -34.42 19.85
CA LEU A 143 24.22 -33.98 18.61
C LEU A 143 25.72 -34.34 18.61
N ASN A 144 26.34 -34.40 17.43
CA ASN A 144 27.80 -34.61 17.29
C ASN A 144 28.32 -35.82 18.08
N ASN A 145 27.68 -36.99 17.94
CA ASN A 145 28.02 -38.21 18.67
C ASN A 145 27.99 -38.06 20.21
N GLY A 146 27.13 -37.18 20.73
CA GLY A 146 26.97 -36.91 22.16
C GLY A 146 27.72 -35.67 22.65
N ALA A 147 28.57 -35.04 21.85
CA ALA A 147 29.29 -33.83 22.27
C ALA A 147 28.39 -32.59 22.39
N GLY A 148 27.24 -32.58 21.71
CA GLY A 148 26.27 -31.49 21.74
C GLY A 148 24.87 -31.95 22.12
N CYS A 149 23.97 -30.99 22.29
CA CYS A 149 22.58 -31.23 22.62
C CYS A 149 21.64 -30.34 21.84
N ARG A 150 20.59 -30.94 21.29
CA ARG A 150 19.39 -30.23 20.85
C ARG A 150 18.32 -30.36 21.93
N PHE A 151 17.91 -29.23 22.47
CA PHE A 151 16.90 -29.11 23.50
C PHE A 151 15.59 -28.61 22.89
N GLU A 152 14.55 -29.42 23.01
CA GLU A 152 13.18 -29.06 22.64
C GLU A 152 12.31 -29.08 23.90
N GLY A 153 11.74 -27.94 24.28
CA GLY A 153 10.93 -27.81 25.49
C GLY A 153 9.58 -27.15 25.18
N GLN A 154 8.50 -27.71 25.74
CA GLN A 154 7.18 -27.10 25.77
C GLN A 154 6.76 -26.83 27.21
N PHE A 155 6.66 -25.56 27.58
CA PHE A 155 6.39 -25.15 28.96
C PHE A 155 5.49 -23.92 28.99
N SER A 156 4.77 -23.70 30.09
CA SER A 156 3.89 -22.53 30.24
C SER A 156 4.49 -21.50 31.20
N ILE A 157 4.53 -20.24 30.77
CA ILE A 157 4.95 -19.08 31.57
C ILE A 157 3.72 -18.28 32.02
N ASN A 158 3.84 -17.53 33.11
CA ASN A 158 2.77 -16.64 33.55
C ASN A 158 2.74 -15.36 32.69
N LYS A 159 1.55 -14.75 32.52
CA LYS A 159 1.32 -13.47 31.83
C LYS A 159 1.83 -12.26 32.63
N VAL A 160 3.06 -12.35 33.15
CA VAL A 160 3.77 -11.29 33.87
C VAL A 160 5.20 -11.20 33.37
N PRO A 161 5.84 -10.03 33.47
CA PRO A 161 7.26 -9.90 33.14
C PRO A 161 8.11 -10.94 33.89
N GLY A 162 9.08 -11.50 33.20
CA GLY A 162 9.88 -12.59 33.73
C GLY A 162 11.03 -12.96 32.82
N ASN A 163 11.67 -14.08 33.15
CA ASN A 163 12.72 -14.67 32.34
C ASN A 163 12.66 -16.20 32.40
N PHE A 164 13.05 -16.82 31.31
CA PHE A 164 13.47 -18.21 31.32
C PHE A 164 14.87 -18.28 30.71
N HIS A 165 15.70 -19.19 31.20
CA HIS A 165 17.07 -19.26 30.74
C HIS A 165 17.54 -20.70 30.62
N VAL A 166 18.34 -20.96 29.59
CA VAL A 166 19.02 -22.24 29.40
C VAL A 166 20.38 -22.13 30.07
N SER A 167 20.63 -23.00 31.04
CA SER A 167 21.80 -22.93 31.92
C SER A 167 22.34 -24.34 32.19
N THR A 168 23.46 -24.41 32.91
CA THR A 168 23.95 -25.68 33.49
C THR A 168 23.55 -25.89 34.94
N HIS A 169 22.75 -25.00 35.54
CA HIS A 169 22.45 -25.02 36.98
C HIS A 169 21.79 -26.31 37.45
N SER A 170 20.99 -26.94 36.58
CA SER A 170 20.28 -28.18 36.89
C SER A 170 21.16 -29.43 36.85
N ALA A 171 22.41 -29.32 36.39
CA ALA A 171 23.35 -30.43 36.31
C ALA A 171 23.88 -30.84 37.69
N THR A 172 24.02 -32.16 37.92
CA THR A 172 24.56 -32.73 39.17
C THR A 172 25.99 -32.26 39.46
N ALA A 173 26.79 -32.03 38.41
CA ALA A 173 28.13 -31.49 38.51
C ALA A 173 28.30 -30.31 37.54
N GLN A 174 28.73 -29.16 38.06
CA GLN A 174 28.92 -27.96 37.25
C GLN A 174 30.20 -28.05 36.42
N PRO A 175 30.14 -27.88 35.09
CA PRO A 175 31.34 -27.82 34.25
C PRO A 175 32.12 -26.55 34.55
N GLN A 176 33.46 -26.61 34.44
CA GLN A 176 34.32 -25.45 34.68
C GLN A 176 34.24 -24.39 33.56
N ASN A 177 34.12 -24.84 32.31
CA ASN A 177 34.05 -23.99 31.12
C ASN A 177 32.94 -24.48 30.18
N PRO A 178 31.66 -24.22 30.50
CA PRO A 178 30.56 -24.56 29.60
C PRO A 178 30.56 -23.65 28.37
N ASP A 179 30.42 -24.25 27.19
CA ASP A 179 30.25 -23.53 25.93
C ASP A 179 28.76 -23.23 25.68
N MET A 180 28.42 -21.94 25.61
CA MET A 180 27.07 -21.43 25.40
C MET A 180 26.80 -20.96 23.96
N THR A 181 27.69 -21.30 23.01
CA THR A 181 27.40 -21.13 21.59
C THR A 181 26.19 -21.99 21.18
N HIS A 182 25.28 -21.41 20.40
CA HIS A 182 23.99 -22.04 20.13
C HIS A 182 23.35 -21.59 18.82
N VAL A 183 22.39 -22.38 18.35
CA VAL A 183 21.51 -22.08 17.22
C VAL A 183 20.06 -22.20 17.70
N ILE A 184 19.29 -21.12 17.54
CA ILE A 184 17.87 -21.11 17.89
C ILE A 184 17.07 -21.50 16.63
N HIS A 185 16.42 -22.65 16.65
CA HIS A 185 15.60 -23.11 15.53
C HIS A 185 14.19 -22.52 15.59
N LYS A 186 13.58 -22.55 16.78
CA LYS A 186 12.21 -22.08 16.98
C LYS A 186 12.05 -21.55 18.40
N LEU A 187 11.50 -20.35 18.50
CA LEU A 187 10.91 -19.84 19.74
C LEU A 187 9.56 -19.22 19.38
N SER A 188 8.49 -19.84 19.88
CA SER A 188 7.11 -19.38 19.65
C SER A 188 6.31 -19.37 20.95
N PHE A 189 5.35 -18.47 21.00
CA PHE A 189 4.47 -18.24 22.15
C PHE A 189 3.00 -18.41 21.70
N GLY A 190 2.24 -19.23 22.40
CA GLY A 190 0.86 -19.62 22.08
C GLY A 190 0.75 -20.50 20.82
N ASP A 191 -0.41 -20.43 20.15
CA ASP A 191 -0.70 -21.24 18.98
C ASP A 191 0.19 -20.86 17.78
N THR A 192 0.69 -21.87 17.06
CA THR A 192 1.40 -21.63 15.79
C THR A 192 0.41 -21.31 14.67
N LEU A 193 0.31 -20.04 14.28
CA LEU A 193 -0.48 -19.62 13.12
C LEU A 193 0.23 -20.01 11.82
N GLN A 194 -0.34 -20.97 11.07
CA GLN A 194 0.09 -21.29 9.70
C GLN A 194 -0.75 -20.53 8.66
N VAL A 195 -0.87 -19.22 8.79
CA VAL A 195 -1.69 -18.42 7.86
C VAL A 195 -0.79 -17.79 6.80
N GLN A 196 -0.97 -18.20 5.53
CA GLN A 196 -0.19 -17.73 4.37
C GLN A 196 -0.24 -16.21 4.14
N ASN A 197 -1.22 -15.50 4.72
CA ASN A 197 -1.50 -14.09 4.46
C ASN A 197 -1.16 -13.12 5.60
N VAL A 198 -0.66 -13.62 6.75
CA VAL A 198 -0.30 -12.75 7.88
C VAL A 198 1.21 -12.65 7.98
N GLN A 199 1.77 -11.52 7.52
CA GLN A 199 3.17 -11.18 7.75
C GLN A 199 3.35 -10.71 9.20
N GLY A 200 3.74 -11.62 10.09
CA GLY A 200 4.01 -11.32 11.50
C GLY A 200 5.30 -11.98 12.00
N ALA A 201 5.94 -11.36 13.00
CA ALA A 201 7.16 -11.85 13.62
C ALA A 201 6.85 -12.89 14.71
N PHE A 202 6.27 -14.03 14.31
CA PHE A 202 5.90 -15.12 15.22
C PHE A 202 7.08 -16.00 15.65
N ASN A 203 8.16 -16.01 14.87
CA ASN A 203 9.41 -16.73 15.16
C ASN A 203 10.62 -15.86 14.77
N ALA A 204 10.76 -14.69 15.39
CA ALA A 204 11.79 -13.71 15.04
C ALA A 204 13.22 -14.23 15.27
N LEU A 205 13.40 -15.14 16.24
CA LEU A 205 14.68 -15.80 16.53
C LEU A 205 14.89 -17.11 15.74
N GLY A 206 13.97 -17.47 14.84
CA GLY A 206 14.09 -18.67 14.02
C GLY A 206 15.30 -18.61 13.08
N GLY A 207 16.26 -19.52 13.28
CA GLY A 207 17.51 -19.56 12.53
C GLY A 207 18.59 -18.60 13.04
N ALA A 208 18.44 -18.05 14.26
CA ALA A 208 19.50 -17.24 14.86
C ALA A 208 20.71 -18.10 15.25
N ASP A 209 21.87 -17.78 14.69
CA ASP A 209 23.13 -18.51 14.86
C ASP A 209 24.12 -17.69 15.69
N ARG A 210 24.63 -18.29 16.78
CA ARG A 210 25.68 -17.78 17.68
C ARG A 210 26.84 -18.76 17.82
N LEU A 211 27.23 -19.42 16.74
CA LEU A 211 28.37 -20.35 16.73
C LEU A 211 29.73 -19.63 16.71
N THR A 212 29.75 -18.35 16.33
CA THR A 212 30.99 -17.54 16.21
C THR A 212 31.27 -16.64 17.42
N SER A 213 30.36 -16.63 18.41
CA SER A 213 30.52 -15.83 19.63
C SER A 213 31.49 -16.47 20.62
N ASN A 214 31.81 -15.75 21.69
CA ASN A 214 32.68 -16.27 22.73
C ASN A 214 31.98 -17.44 23.48
N PRO A 215 32.59 -18.65 23.58
CA PRO A 215 32.00 -19.80 24.26
C PRO A 215 31.57 -19.54 25.71
N LEU A 216 32.30 -18.68 26.42
CA LEU A 216 32.06 -18.36 27.83
C LEU A 216 31.17 -17.12 28.04
N ALA A 217 30.61 -16.56 26.96
CA ALA A 217 29.71 -15.41 27.07
C ALA A 217 28.28 -15.84 27.39
N SER A 218 27.62 -15.04 28.22
CA SER A 218 26.18 -15.06 28.41
C SER A 218 25.49 -14.33 27.27
N HIS A 219 24.37 -14.88 26.83
CA HIS A 219 23.55 -14.32 25.77
C HIS A 219 22.20 -13.89 26.33
N ASP A 220 21.94 -12.58 26.34
CA ASP A 220 20.67 -12.02 26.78
C ASP A 220 19.80 -11.66 25.56
N TYR A 221 18.66 -12.32 25.46
CA TYR A 221 17.58 -12.02 24.52
C TYR A 221 16.46 -11.30 25.27
N ILE A 222 16.27 -10.02 24.94
CA ILE A 222 15.21 -9.19 25.48
C ILE A 222 14.03 -9.25 24.50
N LEU A 223 12.93 -9.86 24.93
CA LEU A 223 11.74 -10.14 24.16
C LEU A 223 10.61 -9.20 24.59
N LYS A 224 10.02 -8.47 23.65
CA LYS A 224 8.76 -7.75 23.89
C LYS A 224 7.63 -8.48 23.18
N ILE A 225 6.79 -9.15 23.95
CA ILE A 225 5.70 -10.02 23.50
C ILE A 225 4.43 -9.19 23.27
N VAL A 226 3.76 -9.41 22.14
CA VAL A 226 2.54 -8.71 21.71
C VAL A 226 1.45 -9.77 21.44
N PRO A 227 0.38 -9.80 22.25
CA PRO A 227 -0.76 -10.69 22.01
C PRO A 227 -1.39 -10.42 20.63
N THR A 228 -1.67 -11.50 19.90
CA THR A 228 -2.18 -11.47 18.54
C THR A 228 -3.35 -12.44 18.37
N VAL A 229 -4.53 -11.89 18.10
CA VAL A 229 -5.74 -12.67 17.85
C VAL A 229 -5.96 -12.77 16.35
N TYR A 230 -6.11 -13.99 15.85
CA TYR A 230 -6.55 -14.23 14.48
C TYR A 230 -7.99 -14.72 14.48
N GLU A 231 -8.88 -13.99 13.81
CA GLU A 231 -10.28 -14.36 13.64
C GLU A 231 -10.53 -14.78 12.18
N ASP A 232 -10.83 -16.07 12.01
CA ASP A 232 -11.17 -16.64 10.72
C ASP A 232 -12.59 -16.23 10.27
N LYS A 233 -12.93 -16.47 9.00
CA LYS A 233 -14.24 -16.19 8.38
C LYS A 233 -15.39 -16.84 9.13
N SER A 234 -15.13 -17.98 9.76
CA SER A 234 -16.09 -18.74 10.56
C SER A 234 -16.28 -18.18 11.97
N GLY A 235 -15.57 -17.10 12.34
CA GLY A 235 -15.55 -16.55 13.70
C GLY A 235 -14.70 -17.34 14.69
N LYS A 236 -13.94 -18.35 14.22
CA LYS A 236 -13.00 -19.09 15.06
C LYS A 236 -11.81 -18.21 15.38
N GLN A 237 -11.57 -17.99 16.66
CA GLN A 237 -10.45 -17.21 17.16
C GLN A 237 -9.28 -18.13 17.51
N GLN A 238 -8.07 -17.71 17.15
CA GLN A 238 -6.82 -18.35 17.53
C GLN A 238 -5.93 -17.33 18.22
N TYR A 239 -5.30 -17.73 19.32
CA TYR A 239 -4.48 -16.86 20.15
C TYR A 239 -3.02 -17.19 19.95
N SER A 240 -2.28 -16.23 19.42
CA SER A 240 -0.86 -16.33 19.18
C SER A 240 -0.16 -15.10 19.73
N TYR A 241 1.15 -15.15 19.85
CA TYR A 241 1.90 -14.01 20.34
C TYR A 241 3.06 -13.73 19.39
N GLN A 242 3.12 -12.49 18.92
CA GLN A 242 4.28 -11.99 18.18
C GLN A 242 5.29 -11.44 19.17
N TYR A 243 6.56 -11.40 18.80
CA TYR A 243 7.54 -10.73 19.65
C TYR A 243 8.62 -10.02 18.82
N THR A 244 9.17 -8.99 19.43
CA THR A 244 10.40 -8.34 18.95
C THR A 244 11.54 -8.74 19.85
N VAL A 245 12.75 -8.78 19.29
CA VAL A 245 13.95 -9.24 20.01
C VAL A 245 15.08 -8.22 19.90
N ALA A 246 15.75 -7.99 21.03
CA ALA A 246 17.06 -7.35 21.09
C ALA A 246 18.04 -8.32 21.76
N ASN A 247 19.27 -8.41 21.25
CA ASN A 247 20.30 -9.31 21.77
C ASN A 247 21.46 -8.54 22.40
N LYS A 248 22.00 -9.06 23.49
CA LYS A 248 23.20 -8.56 24.18
C LYS A 248 24.10 -9.74 24.54
N GLU A 249 25.41 -9.58 24.38
CA GLU A 249 26.42 -10.58 24.73
C GLU A 249 27.39 -9.97 25.76
N TYR A 250 27.70 -10.70 26.83
CA TYR A 250 28.65 -10.26 27.86
C TYR A 250 29.21 -11.45 28.63
N VAL A 251 30.40 -11.28 29.22
CA VAL A 251 30.98 -12.25 30.16
C VAL A 251 30.80 -11.70 31.57
N ALA A 252 30.10 -12.44 32.43
CA ALA A 252 29.90 -12.07 33.83
C ALA A 252 30.82 -12.90 34.75
N TYR A 253 31.60 -12.21 35.58
CA TYR A 253 32.42 -12.84 36.61
C TYR A 253 31.65 -12.84 37.94
N SER A 254 31.48 -14.02 38.54
CA SER A 254 30.93 -14.10 39.90
C SER A 254 31.97 -13.64 40.94
N HIS A 255 31.53 -13.35 42.18
CA HIS A 255 32.41 -12.98 43.29
C HIS A 255 33.49 -14.03 43.61
N THR A 256 33.26 -15.30 43.24
CA THR A 256 34.23 -16.40 43.40
C THR A 256 35.18 -16.54 42.21
N GLY A 257 35.12 -15.63 41.23
CA GLY A 257 35.91 -15.68 40.00
C GLY A 257 35.42 -16.72 38.98
N ARG A 258 34.38 -17.50 39.29
CA ARG A 258 33.77 -18.46 38.36
C ARG A 258 32.85 -17.75 37.38
N ILE A 259 32.90 -18.15 36.11
CA ILE A 259 32.00 -17.68 35.06
C ILE A 259 30.88 -18.72 34.96
N ILE A 260 29.64 -18.30 35.14
CA ILE A 260 28.46 -19.16 34.95
C ILE A 260 27.67 -18.55 33.80
N PRO A 261 28.03 -18.87 32.54
CA PRO A 261 27.33 -18.32 31.40
C PRO A 261 25.96 -18.98 31.29
N ALA A 262 24.99 -18.24 30.74
CA ALA A 262 23.67 -18.77 30.47
C ALA A 262 23.03 -18.01 29.29
N ILE A 263 22.03 -18.64 28.69
CA ILE A 263 21.25 -18.08 27.60
C ILE A 263 19.93 -17.59 28.18
N TRP A 264 19.81 -16.29 28.38
CA TRP A 264 18.66 -15.64 29.02
C TRP A 264 17.64 -15.19 27.99
N PHE A 265 16.38 -15.55 28.21
CA PHE A 265 15.23 -15.01 27.51
C PHE A 265 14.41 -14.19 28.50
N ARG A 266 14.71 -12.88 28.55
CA ARG A 266 13.97 -11.92 29.36
C ARG A 266 12.77 -11.46 28.55
N TYR A 267 11.56 -11.63 29.08
CA TYR A 267 10.35 -11.29 28.35
C TYR A 267 9.48 -10.29 29.11
N ASP A 268 8.88 -9.39 28.35
CA ASP A 268 7.95 -8.37 28.84
C ASP A 268 6.73 -8.32 27.90
N LEU A 269 5.55 -8.10 28.46
CA LEU A 269 4.28 -8.10 27.75
C LEU A 269 3.92 -6.68 27.32
N SER A 270 3.49 -6.51 26.07
CA SER A 270 2.94 -5.26 25.58
C SER A 270 1.48 -5.14 26.02
N PRO A 271 1.02 -3.96 26.49
CA PRO A 271 -0.38 -3.73 26.84
C PRO A 271 -1.30 -3.61 25.61
N ILE A 272 -0.77 -3.82 24.40
CA ILE A 272 -1.50 -3.66 23.14
C ILE A 272 -1.70 -5.04 22.51
N THR A 273 -2.91 -5.30 22.03
CA THR A 273 -3.30 -6.51 21.34
C THR A 273 -3.58 -6.22 19.87
N VAL A 274 -3.05 -7.06 18.97
CA VAL A 274 -3.28 -6.99 17.53
C VAL A 274 -4.35 -8.00 17.15
N LYS A 275 -5.44 -7.56 16.52
CA LYS A 275 -6.47 -8.45 15.99
C LYS A 275 -6.53 -8.41 14.49
N TYR A 276 -6.33 -9.57 13.88
CA TYR A 276 -6.49 -9.79 12.46
C TYR A 276 -7.88 -10.34 12.20
N THR A 277 -8.68 -9.59 11.42
CA THR A 277 -10.00 -10.05 10.97
C THR A 277 -10.02 -10.17 9.46
N GLU A 278 -10.46 -11.31 8.95
CA GLU A 278 -10.68 -11.46 7.52
C GLU A 278 -12.06 -10.87 7.15
N ARG A 279 -12.05 -9.71 6.49
CA ARG A 279 -13.29 -9.06 6.03
C ARG A 279 -13.40 -9.09 4.52
N ARG A 280 -14.65 -9.20 4.04
CA ARG A 280 -14.96 -9.01 2.63
C ARG A 280 -14.94 -7.53 2.29
N GLN A 281 -14.30 -7.16 1.18
CA GLN A 281 -14.35 -5.78 0.72
C GLN A 281 -15.79 -5.34 0.46
N PRO A 282 -16.23 -4.20 1.04
CA PRO A 282 -17.59 -3.73 0.84
C PRO A 282 -17.80 -3.25 -0.59
N LEU A 283 -18.98 -3.56 -1.16
CA LEU A 283 -19.32 -3.29 -2.57
C LEU A 283 -19.14 -1.82 -2.98
N TYR A 284 -19.27 -0.87 -2.05
CA TYR A 284 -19.10 0.56 -2.35
C TYR A 284 -17.68 0.91 -2.80
N ARG A 285 -16.63 0.19 -2.36
CA ARG A 285 -15.24 0.46 -2.76
C ARG A 285 -15.01 0.11 -4.23
N PHE A 286 -15.71 -0.88 -4.76
CA PHE A 286 -15.71 -1.20 -6.19
C PHE A 286 -16.39 -0.10 -7.01
N ILE A 287 -17.48 0.45 -6.50
CA ILE A 287 -18.21 1.56 -7.14
C ILE A 287 -17.33 2.81 -7.15
N THR A 288 -16.74 3.22 -6.02
CA THR A 288 -15.92 4.45 -5.98
C THR A 288 -14.62 4.35 -6.77
N THR A 289 -14.00 3.16 -6.84
CA THR A 289 -12.78 2.96 -7.64
C THR A 289 -13.06 2.97 -9.16
N ARG A 290 -14.30 2.68 -9.59
CA ARG A 290 -14.75 2.76 -11.00
C ARG A 290 -15.55 4.02 -11.35
N VAL A 291 -15.91 4.87 -10.38
CA VAL A 291 -16.66 6.10 -10.65
C VAL A 291 -15.67 7.22 -11.00
N ILE A 292 -15.16 7.19 -12.24
CA ILE A 292 -14.66 8.41 -12.89
C ILE A 292 -15.88 9.22 -13.32
N MET A 293 -16.32 10.15 -12.47
CA MET A 293 -17.50 10.98 -12.71
C MET A 293 -17.38 11.89 -13.94
N LYS A 294 -17.96 11.42 -15.05
CA LYS A 294 -18.63 12.18 -16.11
C LYS A 294 -19.45 11.19 -16.96
N PHE A 295 -20.78 11.21 -16.86
CA PHE A 295 -21.66 10.19 -17.47
C PHE A 295 -21.82 10.28 -18.99
N ASN A 296 -21.66 11.47 -19.59
CA ASN A 296 -21.89 11.63 -21.02
C ASN A 296 -20.75 10.97 -21.83
N PRO A 297 -21.06 9.97 -22.70
CA PRO A 297 -20.05 9.20 -23.43
C PRO A 297 -19.41 9.99 -24.57
N PHE A 298 -20.06 11.04 -25.08
CA PHE A 298 -19.58 11.82 -26.22
C PHE A 298 -18.55 12.90 -25.85
N VAL A 299 -18.41 13.21 -24.56
CA VAL A 299 -17.38 14.12 -24.06
C VAL A 299 -16.19 13.32 -23.55
N THR A 300 -14.98 13.84 -23.72
CA THR A 300 -13.75 13.17 -23.28
C THR A 300 -13.27 13.71 -21.93
N SER A 301 -12.75 12.85 -21.06
CA SER A 301 -12.01 13.23 -19.83
C SER A 301 -10.49 13.15 -20.05
N ASP A 302 -10.06 12.75 -21.24
CA ASP A 302 -8.64 12.56 -21.56
C ASP A 302 -7.87 13.90 -21.51
N ARG A 303 -6.76 13.88 -20.77
CA ARG A 303 -5.90 15.06 -20.54
C ARG A 303 -5.33 15.60 -21.85
N SER A 304 -4.85 14.72 -22.73
CA SER A 304 -4.16 15.10 -23.97
C SER A 304 -5.15 15.72 -24.98
N LYS A 305 -6.32 15.11 -25.16
CA LYS A 305 -7.40 15.63 -26.01
C LYS A 305 -7.88 16.99 -25.52
N ASN A 306 -8.09 17.17 -24.21
CA ASN A 306 -8.53 18.45 -23.65
C ASN A 306 -7.49 19.56 -23.82
N ARG A 307 -6.19 19.27 -23.64
CA ARG A 307 -5.11 20.23 -23.89
C ARG A 307 -5.02 20.62 -25.36
N LYS A 308 -5.08 19.66 -26.28
CA LYS A 308 -5.07 19.91 -27.75
C LYS A 308 -6.22 20.83 -28.16
N ARG A 309 -7.45 20.55 -27.67
CA ARG A 309 -8.64 21.40 -27.92
C ARG A 309 -8.48 22.81 -27.36
N HIS A 310 -7.87 22.97 -26.19
CA HIS A 310 -7.65 24.28 -25.58
C HIS A 310 -6.66 25.12 -26.39
N PHE A 311 -5.43 24.62 -26.63
CA PHE A 311 -4.38 25.43 -27.28
C PHE A 311 -4.65 25.73 -28.76
N ASN A 312 -5.35 24.83 -29.46
CA ASN A 312 -5.69 24.98 -30.88
C ASN A 312 -7.09 25.58 -31.12
N ALA A 313 -7.74 26.13 -30.10
CA ALA A 313 -9.09 26.68 -30.23
C ALA A 313 -9.16 27.85 -31.23
N PRO A 314 -10.25 27.98 -32.03
CA PRO A 314 -10.47 29.12 -32.91
C PRO A 314 -10.90 30.38 -32.13
N SER A 315 -10.78 31.57 -32.73
CA SER A 315 -10.93 32.88 -32.05
C SER A 315 -12.25 33.06 -31.27
N HIS A 316 -13.38 32.57 -31.79
CA HIS A 316 -14.67 32.67 -31.12
C HIS A 316 -14.76 31.76 -29.88
N VAL A 317 -14.10 30.60 -29.89
CA VAL A 317 -13.96 29.72 -28.71
C VAL A 317 -13.02 30.35 -27.70
N ARG A 318 -11.89 30.93 -28.16
CA ARG A 318 -10.96 31.66 -27.28
C ARG A 318 -11.64 32.81 -26.55
N ARG A 319 -12.53 33.55 -27.22
CA ARG A 319 -13.37 34.58 -26.60
C ARG A 319 -14.20 34.03 -25.44
N LYS A 320 -14.77 32.82 -25.57
CA LYS A 320 -15.57 32.18 -24.51
C LYS A 320 -14.69 31.70 -23.36
N ILE A 321 -13.53 31.10 -23.66
CA ILE A 321 -12.54 30.66 -22.66
C ILE A 321 -12.01 31.85 -21.86
N MET A 322 -11.73 32.97 -22.53
CA MET A 322 -11.27 34.23 -21.94
C MET A 322 -12.42 35.01 -21.26
N SER A 323 -13.24 34.33 -20.47
CA SER A 323 -14.23 34.95 -19.59
C SER A 323 -13.63 35.30 -18.24
N SER A 324 -14.01 36.45 -17.70
CA SER A 324 -13.58 36.92 -16.37
C SER A 324 -14.79 37.00 -15.42
N PRO A 325 -14.58 36.75 -14.12
CA PRO A 325 -15.63 36.95 -13.12
C PRO A 325 -16.06 38.41 -13.00
N LEU A 326 -17.35 38.64 -12.73
CA LEU A 326 -17.88 39.98 -12.40
C LEU A 326 -17.69 40.28 -10.90
N SER A 327 -17.66 41.56 -10.53
CA SER A 327 -17.73 42.03 -9.14
C SER A 327 -19.06 41.63 -8.47
N LYS A 328 -19.12 41.69 -7.14
CA LYS A 328 -20.34 41.32 -6.39
C LYS A 328 -21.54 42.20 -6.79
N GLU A 329 -21.31 43.51 -6.92
CA GLU A 329 -22.31 44.49 -7.37
C GLU A 329 -22.86 44.14 -8.77
N LEU A 330 -21.99 43.90 -9.74
CA LEU A 330 -22.40 43.54 -11.10
C LEU A 330 -23.12 42.17 -11.15
N ARG A 331 -22.74 41.22 -10.27
CA ARG A 331 -23.42 39.92 -10.17
C ARG A 331 -24.84 40.08 -9.64
N GLN A 332 -25.07 40.97 -8.69
CA GLN A 332 -26.41 41.25 -8.16
C GLN A 332 -27.24 41.96 -9.22
N LYS A 333 -26.68 42.99 -9.86
CA LYS A 333 -27.36 43.78 -10.90
C LYS A 333 -27.80 42.95 -12.12
N TYR A 334 -26.91 42.10 -12.65
CA TYR A 334 -27.18 41.35 -13.89
C TYR A 334 -27.48 39.86 -13.68
N ASN A 335 -27.40 39.34 -12.44
CA ASN A 335 -27.56 37.92 -12.10
C ASN A 335 -26.63 36.96 -12.89
N VAL A 336 -25.48 37.42 -13.39
CA VAL A 336 -24.51 36.62 -14.15
C VAL A 336 -23.18 36.52 -13.40
N ARG A 337 -22.54 35.33 -13.36
CA ARG A 337 -21.27 35.11 -12.63
C ARG A 337 -20.03 35.62 -13.38
N SER A 338 -19.99 35.46 -14.70
CA SER A 338 -18.82 35.77 -15.54
C SER A 338 -19.22 36.22 -16.94
N MET A 339 -18.37 37.07 -17.53
CA MET A 339 -18.54 37.57 -18.90
C MET A 339 -17.23 37.47 -19.70
N PRO A 340 -17.30 37.21 -21.02
CA PRO A 340 -16.16 37.39 -21.92
C PRO A 340 -15.62 38.81 -21.79
N ILE A 341 -14.30 38.93 -21.60
CA ILE A 341 -13.65 40.23 -21.43
C ILE A 341 -13.53 40.96 -22.77
N ARG A 342 -13.69 42.29 -22.76
CA ARG A 342 -13.62 43.16 -23.93
C ARG A 342 -12.64 44.31 -23.69
N LYS A 343 -12.14 44.89 -24.78
CA LYS A 343 -11.46 46.19 -24.74
C LYS A 343 -12.39 47.23 -24.11
N ASP A 344 -11.80 48.12 -23.32
CA ASP A 344 -12.47 49.18 -22.56
C ASP A 344 -13.33 48.73 -21.37
N ASP A 345 -13.28 47.44 -20.99
CA ASP A 345 -13.78 47.04 -19.68
C ASP A 345 -12.85 47.52 -18.58
N GLU A 346 -13.40 47.79 -17.42
CA GLU A 346 -12.60 48.10 -16.25
C GLU A 346 -12.47 46.89 -15.34
N VAL A 347 -11.24 46.64 -14.94
CA VAL A 347 -10.88 45.43 -14.24
C VAL A 347 -9.97 45.74 -13.06
N GLN A 348 -10.09 44.92 -12.04
CA GLN A 348 -9.21 44.88 -10.88
C GLN A 348 -8.46 43.55 -10.88
N VAL A 349 -7.15 43.59 -10.65
CA VAL A 349 -6.32 42.39 -10.55
C VAL A 349 -6.43 41.82 -9.14
N VAL A 350 -6.86 40.55 -9.03
CA VAL A 350 -7.06 39.88 -7.73
C VAL A 350 -5.96 38.88 -7.38
N ARG A 351 -5.18 38.43 -8.37
CA ARG A 351 -4.10 37.43 -8.19
C ARG A 351 -2.85 37.82 -8.97
N GLY A 352 -1.68 37.61 -8.37
CA GLY A 352 -0.37 37.88 -8.96
C GLY A 352 0.32 39.09 -8.33
N HIS A 353 1.50 39.45 -8.87
CA HIS A 353 2.33 40.55 -8.36
C HIS A 353 1.60 41.90 -8.38
N TYR A 354 0.83 42.17 -9.44
CA TYR A 354 0.07 43.41 -9.61
C TYR A 354 -1.29 43.41 -8.88
N LYS A 355 -1.45 42.60 -7.83
CA LYS A 355 -2.68 42.57 -7.01
C LYS A 355 -2.79 43.87 -6.21
N GLY A 356 -4.00 44.44 -6.14
CA GLY A 356 -4.26 45.62 -5.31
C GLY A 356 -3.95 46.96 -5.98
N GLN A 357 -3.41 46.95 -7.20
CA GLN A 357 -3.41 48.16 -8.03
C GLN A 357 -4.86 48.64 -8.27
N GLN A 358 -5.01 49.97 -8.35
CA GLN A 358 -6.30 50.60 -8.64
C GLN A 358 -6.90 50.07 -9.95
N ILE A 359 -8.22 50.19 -10.08
CA ILE A 359 -9.00 49.77 -11.24
C ILE A 359 -8.34 50.30 -12.52
N GLY A 360 -8.12 49.41 -13.48
CA GLY A 360 -7.47 49.72 -14.75
C GLY A 360 -8.35 49.31 -15.93
N LYS A 361 -8.27 50.06 -17.02
CA LYS A 361 -8.99 49.77 -18.25
C LYS A 361 -8.25 48.71 -19.08
N VAL A 362 -8.98 47.81 -19.71
CA VAL A 362 -8.42 46.81 -20.64
C VAL A 362 -8.10 47.49 -21.97
N VAL A 363 -6.80 47.60 -22.28
CA VAL A 363 -6.29 48.21 -23.52
C VAL A 363 -6.47 47.28 -24.70
N GLN A 364 -6.09 46.01 -24.52
CA GLN A 364 -6.10 45.02 -25.59
C GLN A 364 -6.32 43.61 -25.05
N VAL A 365 -7.05 42.79 -25.81
CA VAL A 365 -7.28 41.38 -25.53
C VAL A 365 -6.54 40.54 -26.58
N TYR A 366 -5.39 39.98 -26.20
CA TYR A 366 -4.55 39.20 -27.09
C TYR A 366 -4.92 37.71 -27.05
N ARG A 367 -5.92 37.33 -27.87
CA ARG A 367 -6.50 35.97 -27.87
C ARG A 367 -5.52 34.87 -28.26
N LYS A 368 -4.52 35.14 -29.10
CA LYS A 368 -3.55 34.11 -29.53
C LYS A 368 -2.68 33.60 -28.36
N LYS A 369 -2.41 34.44 -27.36
CA LYS A 369 -1.62 34.11 -26.15
C LYS A 369 -2.46 33.92 -24.87
N TYR A 370 -3.80 33.98 -24.94
CA TYR A 370 -4.69 33.92 -23.76
C TYR A 370 -4.40 34.99 -22.70
N VAL A 371 -4.04 36.20 -23.15
CA VAL A 371 -3.57 37.29 -22.29
C VAL A 371 -4.37 38.57 -22.56
N ILE A 372 -4.57 39.36 -21.51
CA ILE A 372 -5.08 40.73 -21.56
C ILE A 372 -4.00 41.72 -21.12
N TYR A 373 -4.05 42.92 -21.69
CA TYR A 373 -3.24 44.06 -21.28
C TYR A 373 -4.13 45.12 -20.63
N ILE A 374 -3.69 45.61 -19.48
CA ILE A 374 -4.42 46.57 -18.64
C ILE A 374 -3.54 47.82 -18.56
N GLU A 375 -4.15 48.99 -18.72
CA GLU A 375 -3.47 50.28 -18.87
C GLU A 375 -2.43 50.55 -17.79
N ARG A 376 -2.77 50.32 -16.52
CA ARG A 376 -1.92 50.61 -15.35
C ARG A 376 -0.95 49.47 -15.00
N VAL A 377 -1.00 48.36 -15.73
CA VAL A 377 -0.16 47.18 -15.46
C VAL A 377 0.98 47.16 -16.48
N GLN A 378 2.06 47.85 -16.12
CA GLN A 378 3.23 48.01 -16.97
C GLN A 378 4.51 47.62 -16.22
N ARG A 379 5.55 47.30 -16.97
CA ARG A 379 6.93 47.14 -16.48
C ARG A 379 7.86 47.95 -17.36
N GLU A 380 8.89 48.52 -16.76
CA GLU A 380 9.96 49.20 -17.48
C GLU A 380 10.94 48.19 -18.08
N LYS A 381 11.45 48.48 -19.28
CA LYS A 381 12.58 47.77 -19.89
C LYS A 381 13.88 48.48 -19.51
N ALA A 382 15.02 47.84 -19.76
CA ALA A 382 16.34 48.46 -19.62
C ALA A 382 16.48 49.78 -20.41
N ASN A 383 15.73 49.92 -21.51
CA ASN A 383 15.72 51.12 -22.35
C ASN A 383 14.81 52.25 -21.81
N GLY A 384 14.25 52.12 -20.59
CA GLY A 384 13.32 53.08 -19.99
C GLY A 384 11.89 53.04 -20.56
N THR A 385 11.64 52.44 -21.72
CA THR A 385 10.29 52.31 -22.29
C THR A 385 9.42 51.36 -21.45
N THR A 386 8.18 51.76 -21.14
CA THR A 386 7.22 50.91 -20.44
C THR A 386 6.49 49.96 -21.39
N VAL A 387 6.26 48.73 -20.95
CA VAL A 387 5.48 47.72 -21.69
C VAL A 387 4.45 47.07 -20.80
N HIS A 388 3.25 46.89 -21.33
CA HIS A 388 2.16 46.22 -20.63
C HIS A 388 2.51 44.76 -20.30
N VAL A 389 2.23 44.37 -19.05
CA VAL A 389 2.40 42.98 -18.62
C VAL A 389 1.14 42.19 -18.89
N GLY A 390 1.33 41.01 -19.47
CA GLY A 390 0.24 40.12 -19.82
C GLY A 390 -0.37 39.43 -18.61
N ILE A 391 -1.67 39.65 -18.36
CA ILE A 391 -2.41 38.95 -17.29
C ILE A 391 -3.43 38.00 -17.90
N HIS A 392 -3.69 36.86 -17.23
CA HIS A 392 -4.75 35.94 -17.63
C HIS A 392 -6.13 36.44 -17.14
N PRO A 393 -7.19 36.42 -17.96
CA PRO A 393 -8.51 36.95 -17.59
C PRO A 393 -9.15 36.32 -16.34
N SER A 394 -8.84 35.06 -16.00
CA SER A 394 -9.36 34.46 -14.76
C SER A 394 -8.77 35.05 -13.47
N LYS A 395 -7.67 35.79 -13.57
CA LYS A 395 -6.98 36.45 -12.44
C LYS A 395 -7.45 37.90 -12.20
N VAL A 396 -8.42 38.37 -12.98
CA VAL A 396 -9.01 39.70 -12.84
C VAL A 396 -10.49 39.60 -12.54
N VAL A 397 -11.05 40.65 -11.95
CA VAL A 397 -12.48 40.83 -11.72
C VAL A 397 -12.92 42.09 -12.46
N ILE A 398 -14.01 41.98 -13.23
CA ILE A 398 -14.59 43.13 -13.92
C ILE A 398 -15.40 43.97 -12.92
N THR A 399 -15.07 45.26 -12.83
CA THR A 399 -15.74 46.23 -11.96
C THR A 399 -16.77 47.05 -12.73
N ARG A 400 -16.43 47.53 -13.94
CA ARG A 400 -17.35 48.21 -14.86
C ARG A 400 -17.31 47.56 -16.24
N LEU A 401 -18.48 47.32 -16.82
CA LEU A 401 -18.65 46.70 -18.14
C LEU A 401 -18.84 47.75 -19.22
N LYS A 402 -18.11 47.64 -20.34
CA LYS A 402 -18.45 48.36 -21.57
C LYS A 402 -19.70 47.75 -22.18
N LEU A 403 -20.85 48.44 -22.11
CA LEU A 403 -22.11 47.95 -22.64
C LEU A 403 -22.28 48.28 -24.13
N ASP A 404 -22.69 47.28 -24.89
CA ASP A 404 -23.07 47.38 -26.30
C ASP A 404 -24.36 46.56 -26.53
N LYS A 405 -25.03 46.74 -27.68
CA LYS A 405 -26.30 46.05 -28.00
C LYS A 405 -26.18 44.54 -27.85
N ASP A 406 -25.10 43.94 -28.35
CA ASP A 406 -24.90 42.48 -28.29
C ASP A 406 -24.53 42.00 -26.89
N ARG A 407 -23.79 42.81 -26.15
CA ARG A 407 -23.40 42.47 -24.77
C ARG A 407 -24.58 42.51 -23.83
N LYS A 408 -25.50 43.48 -23.99
CA LYS A 408 -26.80 43.49 -23.28
C LYS A 408 -27.59 42.23 -23.57
N LYS A 409 -27.74 41.85 -24.85
CA LYS A 409 -28.37 40.58 -25.26
C LYS A 409 -27.72 39.34 -24.62
N ILE A 410 -26.39 39.30 -24.53
CA ILE A 410 -25.68 38.17 -23.88
C ILE A 410 -25.94 38.12 -22.38
N LEU A 411 -25.98 39.29 -21.72
CA LEU A 411 -26.28 39.38 -20.28
C LEU A 411 -27.71 38.89 -19.99
N GLU A 412 -28.69 39.39 -20.71
CA GLU A 412 -30.10 38.99 -20.60
C GLU A 412 -30.26 37.48 -20.84
N ARG A 413 -29.67 36.95 -21.92
CA ARG A 413 -29.71 35.52 -22.23
C ARG A 413 -29.13 34.66 -21.11
N LYS A 414 -27.96 35.04 -20.56
CA LYS A 414 -27.33 34.31 -19.46
C LYS A 414 -28.14 34.40 -18.16
N ALA A 415 -28.73 35.57 -17.88
CA ALA A 415 -29.57 35.77 -16.70
C ALA A 415 -30.83 34.88 -16.77
N LYS A 416 -31.51 34.85 -17.92
CA LYS A 416 -32.67 33.98 -18.16
C LYS A 416 -32.32 32.49 -17.99
N SER A 417 -31.23 32.02 -18.61
CA SER A 417 -30.80 30.62 -18.46
C SER A 417 -30.49 30.25 -17.00
N ARG A 418 -29.96 31.18 -16.22
CA ARG A 418 -29.69 30.95 -14.80
C ARG A 418 -30.97 30.90 -13.97
N GLN A 419 -31.95 31.75 -14.29
CA GLN A 419 -33.24 31.78 -13.62
C GLN A 419 -34.00 30.47 -13.82
N VAL A 420 -34.09 29.99 -15.07
CA VAL A 420 -34.68 28.67 -15.39
C VAL A 420 -33.98 27.55 -14.64
N GLY A 421 -32.64 27.60 -14.54
CA GLY A 421 -31.88 26.61 -13.77
C GLY A 421 -32.17 26.64 -12.26
N LYS A 422 -32.45 27.82 -11.69
CA LYS A 422 -32.85 27.95 -10.27
C LYS A 422 -34.27 27.42 -10.04
N GLU A 423 -35.19 27.70 -10.95
CA GLU A 423 -36.58 27.23 -10.88
C GLU A 423 -36.67 25.72 -11.03
N LYS A 424 -35.93 25.13 -11.97
CA LYS A 424 -35.85 23.67 -12.15
C LYS A 424 -35.31 22.93 -10.92
N GLY A 425 -34.51 23.59 -10.09
CA GLY A 425 -33.97 23.02 -8.85
C GLY A 425 -34.89 23.11 -7.64
N LYS A 426 -36.05 23.79 -7.76
CA LYS A 426 -37.06 23.88 -6.70
C LYS A 426 -38.26 23.03 -7.09
N TYR A 427 -38.51 21.97 -6.35
CA TYR A 427 -39.80 21.27 -6.43
C TYR A 427 -40.83 22.14 -5.72
N LYS A 428 -41.88 22.55 -6.45
CA LYS A 428 -43.05 23.17 -5.83
C LYS A 428 -43.90 22.08 -5.19
N GLU A 429 -44.57 22.37 -4.08
CA GLU A 429 -45.44 21.42 -3.37
C GLU A 429 -46.50 20.80 -4.32
N GLU A 430 -47.09 21.60 -5.21
CA GLU A 430 -48.01 21.14 -6.27
C GLU A 430 -47.41 20.09 -7.24
N LEU A 431 -46.10 20.08 -7.41
CA LEU A 431 -45.37 19.12 -8.27
C LEU A 431 -45.03 17.83 -7.51
N ILE A 432 -44.99 17.89 -6.18
CA ILE A 432 -44.77 16.74 -5.30
C ILE A 432 -46.09 15.97 -5.14
N GLU A 433 -47.22 16.67 -4.94
CA GLU A 433 -48.55 16.06 -4.89
C GLU A 433 -48.89 15.30 -6.18
N LYS A 434 -48.60 15.89 -7.35
CA LYS A 434 -48.78 15.22 -8.67
C LYS A 434 -47.84 14.05 -8.95
N MET A 435 -46.83 13.80 -8.11
CA MET A 435 -45.98 12.62 -8.19
C MET A 435 -46.41 11.52 -7.21
N GLN A 436 -47.34 11.83 -6.30
CA GLN A 436 -47.86 10.91 -5.28
C GLN A 436 -49.23 10.31 -5.66
N GLU A 437 -49.99 10.97 -6.53
CA GLU A 437 -51.03 10.35 -7.37
C GLU A 437 -50.42 9.58 -8.54
#